data_AF-A0A0M8QPZ9-F1
#
_entry.id   AF-A0A0M8QPZ9-F1
#
_cell.length_a   1.000
_cell.length_b   1.000
_cell.length_c   1.000
_cell.angle_alpha   90.00
_cell.angle_beta   90.00
_cell.angle_gamma   90.00
#
_symmetry.space_group_name_H-M   'P 1'
#
loop_
_entity.id
_entity.type
_entity.pdbx_description
1 polymer ?
#
loop_
_entity_poly.entity_id
_entity_poly.type
_entity_poly.pdbx_seq_one_letter_code
_entity_poly.pdbx_strand_id
1 'polypeptide(L)'
;MPVAETLRSALAGLLDGLPARQAAQAVERLIAAYRGATPTEAPILRDRADVAAYAAYRMPATFEAVRSALAAFADAVPGWSPGDHVDVGGGTGAAAWAVSATWDGERPVTVLDWAEPALALGRELAAANPALRDTRWHRSRIGSALTVESTDLVTVSYVLNELTAPDRAALVDAAAAAARSVVIVEPGTPDGYARVIEARDRLVSAGFHVAAPCPHSAACPIAPGTDWCHFSARVSRSSLHRQVKGGSLAYEDEKFSYVAATRLPVAPAPARVVRKPQIRKGQVLLDLCEKDPGLRRTTVTKRHGDLYRAARDTDWGDPWPPHAEA
;
A
#
# COMPACT_ATOMS: atom_id res chain seq x y z
N MET A 1 -13.13 -2.21 -18.85
CA MET A 1 -11.67 -2.29 -18.71
C MET A 1 -11.34 -2.55 -17.25
N PRO A 2 -10.34 -3.38 -16.92
CA PRO A 2 -9.86 -3.54 -15.54
C PRO A 2 -9.48 -2.19 -14.92
N VAL A 3 -9.75 -1.99 -13.63
CA VAL A 3 -9.51 -0.71 -12.92
C VAL A 3 -8.06 -0.22 -13.08
N ALA A 4 -7.08 -1.12 -13.00
CA ALA A 4 -5.67 -0.79 -13.20
C ALA A 4 -5.36 -0.27 -14.62
N GLU A 5 -6.05 -0.78 -15.65
CA GLU A 5 -5.88 -0.32 -17.02
C GLU A 5 -6.51 1.06 -17.22
N THR A 6 -7.71 1.27 -16.67
CA THR A 6 -8.38 2.57 -16.64
C THR A 6 -7.51 3.63 -15.96
N LEU A 7 -6.92 3.32 -14.81
CA LEU A 7 -6.00 4.23 -14.10
C LEU A 7 -4.78 4.57 -14.96
N ARG A 8 -4.15 3.57 -15.59
CA ARG A 8 -3.01 3.80 -16.48
C ARG A 8 -3.37 4.68 -17.67
N SER A 9 -4.54 4.46 -18.26
CA SER A 9 -5.02 5.27 -19.38
C SER A 9 -5.31 6.71 -18.95
N ALA A 10 -5.96 6.92 -17.80
CA ALA A 10 -6.22 8.25 -17.26
C ALA A 10 -4.93 9.02 -16.95
N LEU A 11 -3.95 8.36 -16.33
CA LEU A 11 -2.63 8.93 -16.07
C LEU A 11 -1.87 9.26 -17.36
N ALA A 12 -1.98 8.42 -18.40
CA ALA A 12 -1.37 8.70 -19.70
C ALA A 12 -1.98 9.96 -20.35
N GLY A 13 -3.31 10.07 -20.35
CA GLY A 13 -4.00 11.24 -20.91
C GLY A 13 -3.66 12.56 -20.21
N LEU A 14 -3.42 12.54 -18.88
CA LEU A 14 -2.94 13.71 -18.15
C LEU A 14 -1.57 14.22 -18.65
N LEU A 15 -0.70 13.29 -19.05
CA LEU A 15 0.66 13.61 -19.49
C LEU A 15 0.71 14.08 -20.93
N ASP A 16 -0.18 13.58 -21.79
CA ASP A 16 -0.28 14.02 -23.19
C ASP A 16 -0.63 15.52 -23.29
N GLY A 17 -1.29 16.07 -22.26
CA GLY A 17 -1.57 17.49 -22.14
C GLY A 17 -0.40 18.37 -21.66
N LEU A 18 0.76 17.78 -21.30
CA LEU A 18 1.92 18.52 -20.78
C LEU A 18 3.07 18.56 -21.78
N PRO A 19 3.75 19.72 -21.95
CA PRO A 19 5.00 19.76 -22.69
C PRO A 19 6.03 18.80 -22.09
N ALA A 20 6.59 17.89 -22.90
CA ALA A 20 7.51 16.84 -22.44
C ALA A 20 8.68 17.38 -21.58
N ARG A 21 9.17 18.59 -21.89
CA ARG A 21 10.24 19.26 -21.14
C ARG A 21 9.80 19.65 -19.72
N GLN A 22 8.56 20.11 -19.55
CA GLN A 22 8.02 20.48 -18.23
C GLN A 22 7.74 19.24 -17.39
N ALA A 23 7.19 18.18 -17.99
CA ALA A 23 6.99 16.89 -17.31
C ALA A 23 8.34 16.31 -16.83
N ALA A 24 9.37 16.29 -17.68
CA ALA A 24 10.70 15.81 -17.30
C ALA A 24 11.31 16.63 -16.16
N GLN A 25 11.27 17.97 -16.23
CA GLN A 25 11.79 18.84 -15.18
C GLN A 25 11.05 18.69 -13.84
N ALA A 26 9.72 18.52 -13.88
CA ALA A 26 8.92 18.28 -12.69
C ALA A 26 9.30 16.96 -12.02
N VAL A 27 9.48 15.89 -12.80
CA VAL A 27 9.90 14.59 -12.26
C VAL A 27 11.35 14.62 -11.75
N GLU A 28 12.28 15.33 -12.41
CA GLU A 28 13.65 15.51 -11.90
C GLU A 28 13.67 16.20 -10.53
N ARG A 29 12.87 17.27 -10.37
CA ARG A 29 12.69 17.97 -9.08
C ARG A 29 12.12 17.03 -8.01
N LEU A 30 11.13 16.22 -8.37
CA LEU A 30 10.53 15.22 -7.47
C LEU A 30 11.52 14.15 -7.02
N ILE A 31 12.34 13.63 -7.94
CA ILE A 31 13.39 12.65 -7.63
C ILE A 31 14.43 13.26 -6.68
N ALA A 32 14.82 14.52 -6.89
CA ALA A 32 15.77 15.21 -6.03
C ALA A 32 15.21 15.45 -4.61
N ALA A 33 13.94 15.87 -4.49
CA ALA A 33 13.26 16.06 -3.21
C ALA A 33 13.11 14.75 -2.42
N TYR A 34 12.84 13.63 -3.09
CA TYR A 34 12.68 12.31 -2.45
C TYR A 34 14.00 11.62 -2.04
N ARG A 35 15.13 12.01 -2.63
CA ARG A 35 16.46 11.49 -2.26
C ARG A 35 17.15 12.31 -1.16
N GLY A 36 16.62 13.49 -0.83
CA GLY A 36 17.12 14.36 0.24
C GLY A 36 16.23 14.36 1.48
N ALA A 37 16.59 15.12 2.51
CA ALA A 37 15.70 15.43 3.62
C ALA A 37 14.61 16.39 3.14
N THR A 38 13.35 15.97 3.23
CA THR A 38 12.19 16.76 2.78
C THR A 38 12.13 18.10 3.52
N PRO A 39 12.27 19.26 2.85
CA PRO A 39 12.06 20.55 3.50
C PRO A 39 10.58 20.72 3.83
N THR A 40 10.26 20.92 5.10
CA THR A 40 8.89 21.11 5.62
C THR A 40 8.26 22.47 5.29
N GLU A 41 8.94 23.33 4.54
CA GLU A 41 8.58 24.76 4.43
C GLU A 41 7.96 25.19 3.09
N ALA A 42 7.97 24.35 2.04
CA ALA A 42 7.35 24.68 0.76
C ALA A 42 6.59 23.47 0.17
N PRO A 43 5.38 23.66 -0.40
CA PRO A 43 4.68 22.58 -1.07
C PRO A 43 5.54 22.03 -2.22
N ILE A 44 5.80 20.72 -2.22
CA ILE A 44 6.46 20.03 -3.35
C ILE A 44 5.58 20.13 -4.60
N LEU A 45 4.27 20.23 -4.41
CA LEU A 45 3.23 20.28 -5.42
C LEU A 45 2.69 21.71 -5.54
N ARG A 46 3.28 22.52 -6.43
CA ARG A 46 2.98 23.96 -6.54
C ARG A 46 2.04 24.31 -7.67
N ASP A 47 2.08 23.54 -8.75
CA ASP A 47 1.27 23.74 -9.94
C ASP A 47 0.79 22.40 -10.52
N ARG A 48 -0.11 22.48 -11.51
CA ARG A 48 -0.72 21.31 -12.14
C ARG A 48 0.30 20.38 -12.79
N ALA A 49 1.39 20.92 -13.35
CA ALA A 49 2.42 20.11 -14.00
C ALA A 49 3.21 19.30 -12.96
N ASP A 50 3.59 19.91 -11.83
CA ASP A 50 4.25 19.22 -10.72
C ASP A 50 3.37 18.09 -10.15
N VAL A 51 2.05 18.31 -10.00
CA VAL A 51 1.11 17.28 -9.49
C VAL A 51 0.90 16.15 -10.50
N ALA A 52 0.69 16.47 -11.78
CA ALA A 52 0.49 15.45 -12.81
C ALA A 52 1.74 14.59 -13.02
N ALA A 53 2.93 15.22 -13.00
CA ALA A 53 4.20 14.51 -13.01
C ALA A 53 4.37 13.62 -11.77
N TYR A 54 4.04 14.12 -10.58
CA TYR A 54 4.04 13.32 -9.35
C TYR A 54 3.09 12.12 -9.43
N ALA A 55 1.85 12.36 -9.84
CA ALA A 55 0.83 11.32 -9.95
C ALA A 55 1.26 10.23 -10.92
N ALA A 56 1.70 10.61 -12.12
CA ALA A 56 2.24 9.66 -13.09
C ALA A 56 3.43 8.88 -12.53
N TYR A 57 4.30 9.54 -11.75
CA TYR A 57 5.51 8.95 -11.22
C TYR A 57 5.27 7.99 -10.03
N ARG A 58 4.46 8.39 -9.03
CA ARG A 58 4.23 7.64 -7.77
C ARG A 58 2.92 6.88 -7.71
N MET A 59 1.83 7.40 -8.26
CA MET A 59 0.49 6.83 -8.06
C MET A 59 0.40 5.36 -8.49
N PRO A 60 1.00 4.91 -9.61
CA PRO A 60 1.00 3.49 -9.97
C PRO A 60 1.68 2.59 -8.94
N ALA A 61 2.76 3.07 -8.30
CA ALA A 61 3.48 2.33 -7.28
C ALA A 61 2.66 2.22 -5.99
N THR A 62 2.07 3.34 -5.55
CA THR A 62 1.17 3.37 -4.39
C THR A 62 -0.06 2.50 -4.62
N PHE A 63 -0.65 2.56 -5.82
CA PHE A 63 -1.80 1.72 -6.19
C PHE A 63 -1.46 0.23 -6.07
N GLU A 64 -0.35 -0.25 -6.64
CA GLU A 64 0.00 -1.67 -6.58
C GLU A 64 0.37 -2.14 -5.16
N ALA A 65 1.06 -1.30 -4.37
CA ALA A 65 1.37 -1.62 -2.98
C ALA A 65 0.10 -1.74 -2.12
N VAL A 66 -0.81 -0.76 -2.23
CA VAL A 66 -2.08 -0.79 -1.49
C VAL A 66 -2.96 -1.93 -1.98
N ARG A 67 -3.06 -2.16 -3.29
CA ARG A 67 -3.83 -3.29 -3.86
C ARG A 67 -3.30 -4.63 -3.36
N SER A 68 -1.99 -4.80 -3.25
CA SER A 68 -1.38 -6.01 -2.69
C SER A 68 -1.75 -6.22 -1.21
N ALA A 69 -1.72 -5.15 -0.40
CA ALA A 69 -2.15 -5.20 1.00
C ALA A 69 -3.66 -5.51 1.14
N LEU A 70 -4.50 -4.90 0.30
CA LEU A 70 -5.94 -5.11 0.31
C LEU A 70 -6.34 -6.50 -0.18
N ALA A 71 -5.65 -7.07 -1.17
CA ALA A 71 -5.87 -8.44 -1.61
C ALA A 71 -5.59 -9.44 -0.48
N ALA A 72 -4.44 -9.31 0.19
CA ALA A 72 -4.10 -10.15 1.34
C ALA A 72 -5.09 -9.98 2.51
N PHE A 73 -5.64 -8.78 2.68
CA PHE A 73 -6.71 -8.52 3.64
C PHE A 73 -8.02 -9.21 3.25
N ALA A 74 -8.45 -9.10 1.99
CA ALA A 74 -9.67 -9.73 1.49
C ALA A 74 -9.61 -11.27 1.59
N ASP A 75 -8.45 -11.87 1.32
CA ASP A 75 -8.23 -13.31 1.51
C ASP A 75 -8.40 -13.74 2.97
N ALA A 76 -7.95 -12.90 3.91
CA ALA A 76 -8.03 -13.16 5.35
C ALA A 76 -9.42 -12.87 5.95
N VAL A 77 -10.29 -12.17 5.23
CA VAL A 77 -11.65 -11.81 5.66
C VAL A 77 -12.65 -12.14 4.53
N PRO A 78 -12.82 -13.43 4.20
CA PRO A 78 -13.56 -13.85 3.03
C PRO A 78 -15.04 -13.44 3.12
N GLY A 79 -15.60 -12.98 2.00
CA GLY A 79 -16.99 -12.55 1.89
C GLY A 79 -17.30 -11.16 2.45
N TRP A 80 -16.30 -10.44 2.99
CA TRP A 80 -16.47 -9.05 3.38
C TRP A 80 -16.06 -8.08 2.26
N SER A 81 -16.84 -7.01 2.10
CA SER A 81 -16.49 -5.82 1.34
C SER A 81 -16.85 -4.57 2.18
N PRO A 82 -16.08 -3.47 2.05
CA PRO A 82 -16.39 -2.24 2.77
C PRO A 82 -17.66 -1.58 2.22
N GLY A 83 -18.58 -1.21 3.11
CA GLY A 83 -19.77 -0.42 2.77
C GLY A 83 -19.43 1.04 2.45
N ASP A 84 -18.38 1.58 3.04
CA ASP A 84 -17.78 2.89 2.74
C ASP A 84 -16.26 2.90 3.03
N HIS A 85 -15.57 3.93 2.55
CA HIS A 85 -14.11 4.04 2.63
C HIS A 85 -13.65 5.47 2.87
N VAL A 86 -12.75 5.66 3.84
CA VAL A 86 -12.00 6.91 4.04
C VAL A 86 -10.51 6.70 3.75
N ASP A 87 -9.93 7.50 2.86
CA ASP A 87 -8.50 7.50 2.55
C ASP A 87 -7.83 8.74 3.15
N VAL A 88 -7.03 8.55 4.20
CA VAL A 88 -6.36 9.64 4.91
C VAL A 88 -4.93 9.82 4.39
N GLY A 89 -4.61 11.04 3.96
CA GLY A 89 -3.39 11.30 3.19
C GLY A 89 -3.47 10.73 1.79
N GLY A 90 -4.67 10.64 1.23
CA GLY A 90 -4.91 9.94 -0.03
C GLY A 90 -4.32 10.63 -1.25
N GLY A 91 -3.95 11.91 -1.16
CA GLY A 91 -3.38 12.68 -2.25
C GLY A 91 -4.25 12.64 -3.51
N THR A 92 -3.74 11.98 -4.55
CA THR A 92 -4.44 11.78 -5.83
C THR A 92 -5.38 10.56 -5.84
N GLY A 93 -5.58 9.91 -4.69
CA GLY A 93 -6.55 8.83 -4.44
C GLY A 93 -6.06 7.43 -4.80
N ALA A 94 -4.75 7.15 -4.76
CA ALA A 94 -4.21 5.84 -5.15
C ALA A 94 -4.87 4.67 -4.41
N ALA A 95 -5.16 4.83 -3.11
CA ALA A 95 -5.81 3.80 -2.31
C ALA A 95 -7.31 3.66 -2.66
N ALA A 96 -8.02 4.75 -2.97
CA ALA A 96 -9.39 4.67 -3.48
C ALA A 96 -9.49 3.83 -4.76
N TRP A 97 -8.55 4.01 -5.69
CA TRP A 97 -8.43 3.15 -6.88
C TRP A 97 -8.14 1.69 -6.52
N ALA A 98 -7.24 1.44 -5.57
CA ALA A 98 -6.91 0.08 -5.13
C ALA A 98 -8.10 -0.62 -4.45
N VAL A 99 -8.89 0.11 -3.66
CA VAL A 99 -10.13 -0.38 -3.03
C VAL A 99 -11.18 -0.73 -4.10
N SER A 100 -11.37 0.12 -5.11
CA SER A 100 -12.25 -0.17 -6.25
C SER A 100 -11.77 -1.35 -7.11
N ALA A 101 -10.46 -1.63 -7.13
CA ALA A 101 -9.90 -2.79 -7.83
C ALA A 101 -9.96 -4.09 -7.02
N THR A 102 -10.11 -4.02 -5.69
CA THR A 102 -10.14 -5.18 -4.80
C THR A 102 -11.56 -5.69 -4.58
N TRP A 103 -12.51 -4.78 -4.42
CA TRP A 103 -13.92 -5.12 -4.28
C TRP A 103 -14.72 -4.41 -5.37
N ASP A 104 -15.52 -5.17 -6.11
CA ASP A 104 -16.43 -4.63 -7.13
C ASP A 104 -17.59 -3.84 -6.51
N GLY A 105 -18.21 -2.97 -7.31
CA GLY A 105 -19.38 -2.17 -6.92
C GLY A 105 -19.05 -0.76 -6.42
N GLU A 106 -20.09 0.06 -6.35
CA GLU A 106 -20.01 1.45 -5.89
C GLU A 106 -20.11 1.53 -4.36
N ARG A 107 -19.38 2.47 -3.77
CA ARG A 107 -19.45 2.77 -2.33
C ARG A 107 -19.11 4.24 -2.07
N PRO A 108 -19.61 4.85 -1.00
CA PRO A 108 -19.15 6.18 -0.59
C PRO A 108 -17.65 6.15 -0.31
N VAL A 109 -16.90 7.03 -0.96
CA VAL A 109 -15.47 7.21 -0.73
C VAL A 109 -15.22 8.66 -0.33
N THR A 110 -14.43 8.85 0.71
CA THR A 110 -13.94 10.16 1.14
C THR A 110 -12.41 10.16 1.14
N VAL A 111 -11.78 11.10 0.42
CA VAL A 111 -10.33 11.32 0.44
C VAL A 111 -10.04 12.59 1.24
N LEU A 112 -9.17 12.46 2.25
CA LEU A 112 -8.71 13.56 3.10
C LEU A 112 -7.23 13.84 2.82
N ASP A 113 -6.89 15.06 2.41
CA ASP A 113 -5.50 15.46 2.20
C ASP A 113 -5.30 16.97 2.47
N TRP A 114 -4.07 17.40 2.79
CA TRP A 114 -3.78 18.81 3.00
C TRP A 114 -3.50 19.56 1.69
N ALA A 115 -3.08 18.84 0.65
CA ALA A 115 -2.65 19.38 -0.65
C ALA A 115 -3.83 19.48 -1.64
N GLU A 116 -4.47 20.64 -1.69
CA GLU A 116 -5.56 20.93 -2.65
C GLU A 116 -5.22 20.58 -4.12
N PRO A 117 -4.00 20.85 -4.63
CA PRO A 117 -3.66 20.47 -6.00
C PRO A 117 -3.72 18.95 -6.25
N ALA A 118 -3.38 18.13 -5.25
CA ALA A 118 -3.47 16.67 -5.33
C ALA A 118 -4.93 16.20 -5.34
N LEU A 119 -5.77 16.78 -4.46
CA LEU A 119 -7.21 16.51 -4.42
C LEU A 119 -7.91 16.87 -5.74
N ALA A 120 -7.58 18.02 -6.31
CA ALA A 120 -8.13 18.46 -7.59
C ALA A 120 -7.78 17.49 -8.73
N LEU A 121 -6.53 17.04 -8.80
CA LEU A 121 -6.11 16.05 -9.80
C LEU A 121 -6.74 14.68 -9.55
N GLY A 122 -6.82 14.25 -8.29
CA GLY A 122 -7.48 13.01 -7.90
C GLY A 122 -8.94 12.96 -8.34
N ARG A 123 -9.68 14.06 -8.17
CA ARG A 123 -11.06 14.21 -8.63
C ARG A 123 -11.19 14.06 -10.15
N GLU A 124 -10.27 14.66 -10.91
CA GLU A 124 -10.23 14.52 -12.37
C GLU A 124 -9.96 13.08 -12.80
N LEU A 125 -8.98 12.42 -12.17
CA LEU A 125 -8.67 11.02 -12.43
C LEU A 125 -9.88 10.12 -12.13
N ALA A 126 -10.47 10.28 -10.94
CA ALA A 126 -11.59 9.46 -10.48
C ALA A 126 -12.81 9.52 -11.40
N ALA A 127 -13.01 10.61 -12.15
CA ALA A 127 -14.09 10.72 -13.13
C ALA A 127 -14.01 9.65 -14.26
N ALA A 128 -12.83 9.09 -14.51
CA ALA A 128 -12.63 8.00 -15.48
C ALA A 128 -13.11 6.63 -14.97
N ASN A 129 -13.39 6.47 -13.67
CA ASN A 129 -13.91 5.25 -13.08
C ASN A 129 -15.31 5.50 -12.49
N PRO A 130 -16.39 4.90 -13.05
CA PRO A 130 -17.74 5.08 -12.53
C PRO A 130 -17.87 4.86 -11.02
N ALA A 131 -17.19 3.85 -10.46
CA ALA A 131 -17.25 3.53 -9.03
C ALA A 131 -16.60 4.60 -8.12
N LEU A 132 -15.82 5.51 -8.68
CA LEU A 132 -15.14 6.60 -7.95
C LEU A 132 -15.69 7.99 -8.32
N ARG A 133 -16.68 8.07 -9.23
CA ARG A 133 -17.20 9.35 -9.73
C ARG A 133 -17.69 10.27 -8.62
N ASP A 134 -18.35 9.69 -7.61
CA ASP A 134 -18.95 10.42 -6.49
C ASP A 134 -18.04 10.50 -5.26
N THR A 135 -16.72 10.26 -5.45
CA THR A 135 -15.73 10.40 -4.38
C THR A 135 -15.75 11.83 -3.84
N ARG A 136 -15.85 11.96 -2.52
CA ARG A 136 -15.73 13.23 -1.81
C ARG A 136 -14.27 13.54 -1.55
N TRP A 137 -13.82 14.72 -1.94
CA TRP A 137 -12.44 15.16 -1.75
C TRP A 137 -12.45 16.36 -0.81
N HIS A 138 -11.87 16.20 0.37
CA HIS A 138 -11.87 17.23 1.41
C HIS A 138 -10.46 17.61 1.81
N ARG A 139 -10.20 18.92 1.79
CA ARG A 139 -8.97 19.45 2.32
C ARG A 139 -8.98 19.37 3.84
N SER A 140 -8.02 18.64 4.41
CA SER A 140 -7.89 18.48 5.85
C SER A 140 -6.43 18.42 6.25
N ARG A 141 -6.08 19.04 7.38
CA ARG A 141 -4.75 18.90 7.97
C ARG A 141 -4.71 17.58 8.73
N ILE A 142 -3.77 16.72 8.36
CA ILE A 142 -3.55 15.43 9.01
C ILE A 142 -2.71 15.65 10.26
N GLY A 143 -3.17 15.12 11.39
CA GLY A 143 -2.50 15.22 12.69
C GLY A 143 -3.49 15.16 13.84
N SER A 144 -3.10 15.66 15.01
CA SER A 144 -3.88 15.57 16.26
C SER A 144 -5.31 16.13 16.21
N ALA A 145 -5.61 17.07 15.31
CA ALA A 145 -6.95 17.65 15.15
C ALA A 145 -7.82 16.93 14.10
N LEU A 146 -7.29 15.90 13.43
CA LEU A 146 -8.04 15.17 12.42
C LEU A 146 -9.21 14.43 13.07
N THR A 147 -10.39 14.60 12.49
CA THR A 147 -11.56 13.78 12.78
C THR A 147 -11.86 12.92 11.55
N VAL A 148 -12.16 11.65 11.81
CA VAL A 148 -12.59 10.69 10.78
C VAL A 148 -13.99 10.26 11.16
N GLU A 149 -14.94 10.44 10.25
CA GLU A 149 -16.31 9.95 10.44
C GLU A 149 -16.33 8.42 10.50
N SER A 150 -17.32 7.85 11.19
CA SER A 150 -17.47 6.40 11.28
C SER A 150 -17.51 5.77 9.89
N THR A 151 -16.69 4.74 9.67
CA THR A 151 -16.55 4.08 8.37
C THR A 151 -16.20 2.59 8.52
N ASP A 152 -16.42 1.80 7.49
CA ASP A 152 -16.02 0.40 7.44
C ASP A 152 -14.51 0.25 7.21
N LEU A 153 -13.91 1.06 6.34
CA LEU A 153 -12.49 0.97 5.97
C LEU A 153 -11.79 2.33 6.02
N VAL A 154 -10.68 2.39 6.75
CA VAL A 154 -9.69 3.47 6.63
C VAL A 154 -8.43 2.96 5.93
N THR A 155 -7.96 3.70 4.93
CA THR A 155 -6.60 3.54 4.39
C THR A 155 -5.70 4.70 4.79
N VAL A 156 -4.45 4.39 5.10
CA VAL A 156 -3.37 5.36 5.37
C VAL A 156 -2.16 4.90 4.58
N SER A 157 -1.80 5.59 3.50
CA SER A 157 -0.71 5.14 2.63
C SER A 157 0.33 6.22 2.37
N TYR A 158 1.61 5.94 2.69
CA TYR A 158 2.76 6.82 2.44
C TYR A 158 2.61 8.23 3.02
N VAL A 159 1.97 8.34 4.19
CA VAL A 159 1.77 9.63 4.88
C VAL A 159 2.33 9.63 6.29
N LEU A 160 2.54 8.48 6.95
CA LEU A 160 3.08 8.47 8.31
C LEU A 160 4.53 8.98 8.31
N ASN A 161 5.29 8.75 7.23
CA ASN A 161 6.63 9.31 7.03
C ASN A 161 6.68 10.85 6.97
N GLU A 162 5.56 11.51 6.74
CA GLU A 162 5.46 12.97 6.66
C GLU A 162 5.09 13.61 8.00
N LEU A 163 4.70 12.80 8.98
CA LEU A 163 4.15 13.25 10.25
C LEU A 163 5.15 13.12 11.40
N THR A 164 5.01 14.01 12.38
CA THR A 164 5.70 13.91 13.67
C THR A 164 5.24 12.64 14.42
N ALA A 165 6.02 12.14 15.37
CA ALA A 165 5.61 10.96 16.15
C ALA A 165 4.26 11.16 16.88
N PRO A 166 3.98 12.30 17.53
CA PRO A 166 2.67 12.57 18.12
C PRO A 166 1.53 12.63 17.09
N ASP A 167 1.76 13.18 15.89
CA ASP A 167 0.72 13.24 14.86
C ASP A 167 0.45 11.86 14.23
N ARG A 168 1.49 11.03 14.05
CA ARG A 168 1.31 9.63 13.64
C ARG A 168 0.46 8.86 14.64
N ALA A 169 0.80 9.01 15.91
CA ALA A 169 0.08 8.42 17.03
C ALA A 169 -1.41 8.77 16.98
N ALA A 170 -1.70 10.07 16.95
CA ALA A 170 -3.07 10.56 16.94
C ALA A 170 -3.85 10.12 15.69
N LEU A 171 -3.20 10.07 14.52
CA LEU A 171 -3.83 9.57 13.30
C LEU A 171 -4.22 8.09 13.41
N VAL A 172 -3.32 7.23 13.89
CA VAL A 172 -3.63 5.79 14.05
C VAL A 172 -4.75 5.61 15.06
N ASP A 173 -4.74 6.37 16.16
CA ASP A 173 -5.77 6.30 17.19
C ASP A 173 -7.14 6.79 16.66
N ALA A 174 -7.16 7.86 15.84
CA ALA A 174 -8.36 8.36 15.17
C ALA A 174 -8.92 7.34 14.15
N ALA A 175 -8.06 6.72 13.35
CA ALA A 175 -8.45 5.67 12.41
C ALA A 175 -9.01 4.44 13.16
N ALA A 176 -8.37 4.05 14.26
CA ALA A 176 -8.82 2.95 15.12
C ALA A 176 -10.19 3.23 15.75
N ALA A 177 -10.47 4.48 16.13
CA ALA A 177 -11.74 4.87 16.72
C ALA A 177 -12.89 4.90 15.69
N ALA A 178 -12.60 5.32 14.45
CA ALA A 178 -13.62 5.52 13.43
C ALA A 178 -13.93 4.28 12.59
N ALA A 179 -12.98 3.34 12.45
CA ALA A 179 -13.06 2.28 11.44
C ALA A 179 -13.29 0.87 12.00
N ARG A 180 -13.96 0.00 11.24
CA ARG A 180 -13.97 -1.45 11.52
C ARG A 180 -12.69 -2.15 11.05
N SER A 181 -12.12 -1.67 9.95
CA SER A 181 -10.89 -2.18 9.34
C SER A 181 -9.96 -1.01 8.99
N VAL A 182 -8.67 -1.18 9.25
CA VAL A 182 -7.63 -0.18 8.95
C VAL A 182 -6.50 -0.85 8.17
N VAL A 183 -6.11 -0.25 7.05
CA VAL A 183 -4.97 -0.69 6.23
C VAL A 183 -3.96 0.43 6.13
N ILE A 184 -2.75 0.17 6.61
CA ILE A 184 -1.65 1.12 6.64
C ILE A 184 -0.51 0.60 5.77
N VAL A 185 -0.02 1.43 4.86
CA VAL A 185 1.08 1.09 3.92
C VAL A 185 2.14 2.18 3.98
N GLU A 186 3.41 1.80 4.12
CA GLU A 186 4.57 2.69 4.16
C GLU A 186 5.69 2.17 3.24
N PRO A 187 6.70 2.99 2.90
CA PRO A 187 7.88 2.52 2.17
C PRO A 187 8.52 1.29 2.84
N GLY A 188 8.99 0.35 2.04
CA GLY A 188 9.63 -0.90 2.49
C GLY A 188 11.06 -0.70 2.98
N THR A 189 11.28 0.32 3.78
CA THR A 189 12.56 0.70 4.40
C THR A 189 12.55 0.35 5.89
N PRO A 190 13.71 0.35 6.58
CA PRO A 190 13.74 0.17 8.03
C PRO A 190 12.83 1.14 8.79
N ASP A 191 12.82 2.42 8.41
CA ASP A 191 11.99 3.44 9.06
C ASP A 191 10.50 3.27 8.76
N GLY A 192 10.14 2.90 7.53
CA GLY A 192 8.75 2.64 7.17
C GLY A 192 8.20 1.40 7.89
N TYR A 193 9.00 0.35 8.00
CA TYR A 193 8.68 -0.81 8.82
C TYR A 193 8.50 -0.44 10.30
N ALA A 194 9.39 0.37 10.87
CA ALA A 194 9.26 0.80 12.27
C ALA A 194 7.94 1.54 12.52
N ARG A 195 7.53 2.44 11.60
CA ARG A 195 6.22 3.12 11.66
C ARG A 195 5.05 2.15 11.55
N VAL A 196 5.13 1.14 10.67
CA VAL A 196 4.08 0.13 10.51
C VAL A 196 3.95 -0.74 11.77
N ILE A 197 5.05 -1.13 12.41
CA ILE A 197 5.00 -1.89 13.66
C ILE A 197 4.44 -1.06 14.80
N GLU A 198 4.83 0.22 14.93
CA GLU A 198 4.22 1.13 15.91
C GLU A 198 2.70 1.22 15.71
N ALA A 199 2.26 1.44 14.46
CA ALA A 199 0.83 1.54 14.13
C ALA A 199 0.09 0.21 14.37
N ARG A 200 0.70 -0.92 14.02
CA ARG A 200 0.18 -2.26 14.29
C ARG A 200 -0.07 -2.48 15.77
N ASP A 201 0.91 -2.18 16.62
CA ASP A 201 0.81 -2.43 18.06
C ASP A 201 -0.26 -1.55 18.71
N ARG A 202 -0.42 -0.30 18.23
CA ARG A 202 -1.53 0.58 18.59
C ARG A 202 -2.90 0.02 18.19
N LEU A 203 -3.04 -0.45 16.95
CA LEU A 203 -4.29 -1.05 16.46
C LEU A 203 -4.66 -2.30 17.28
N VAL A 204 -3.70 -3.17 17.56
CA VAL A 204 -3.91 -4.36 18.40
C VAL A 204 -4.33 -3.95 19.82
N SER A 205 -3.67 -2.95 20.40
CA SER A 205 -4.04 -2.41 21.72
C SER A 205 -5.45 -1.80 21.74
N ALA A 206 -5.92 -1.28 20.61
CA ALA A 206 -7.27 -0.77 20.41
C ALA A 206 -8.32 -1.87 20.08
N GLY A 207 -7.95 -3.15 20.22
CA GLY A 207 -8.84 -4.30 20.05
C GLY A 207 -8.96 -4.84 18.63
N PHE A 208 -8.07 -4.46 17.71
CA PHE A 208 -8.03 -5.04 16.37
C PHE A 208 -7.26 -6.37 16.35
N HIS A 209 -7.65 -7.24 15.43
CA HIS A 209 -6.86 -8.40 15.03
C HIS A 209 -6.15 -8.12 13.71
N VAL A 210 -4.87 -8.51 13.60
CA VAL A 210 -4.13 -8.43 12.35
C VAL A 210 -4.64 -9.50 11.38
N ALA A 211 -5.15 -9.07 10.23
CA ALA A 211 -5.58 -9.94 9.14
C ALA A 211 -4.41 -10.28 8.20
N ALA A 212 -3.57 -9.29 7.90
CA ALA A 212 -2.38 -9.44 7.06
C ALA A 212 -1.35 -8.32 7.38
N PRO A 213 -0.06 -8.48 7.03
CA PRO A 213 0.60 -9.68 6.52
C PRO A 213 0.87 -10.72 7.61
N CYS A 214 0.98 -10.27 8.87
CA CYS A 214 1.35 -11.12 9.99
C CYS A 214 0.27 -12.18 10.23
N PRO A 215 0.65 -13.46 10.42
CA PRO A 215 -0.31 -14.53 10.71
C PRO A 215 -0.80 -14.53 12.16
N HIS A 216 -0.43 -13.53 12.96
CA HIS A 216 -0.73 -13.40 14.37
C HIS A 216 -0.84 -11.93 14.80
N SER A 217 -1.48 -11.69 15.95
CA SER A 217 -1.57 -10.37 16.60
C SER A 217 -0.58 -10.18 17.77
N ALA A 218 0.22 -11.19 18.12
CA ALA A 218 1.28 -11.07 19.13
C ALA A 218 2.41 -10.13 18.67
N ALA A 219 3.37 -9.77 19.55
CA ALA A 219 4.52 -8.95 19.19
C ALA A 219 5.27 -9.49 17.96
N CYS A 220 5.78 -8.58 17.11
CA CYS A 220 6.56 -8.98 15.93
C CYS A 220 7.83 -9.74 16.35
N PRO A 221 8.15 -10.91 15.76
CA PRO A 221 9.33 -11.69 16.14
C PRO A 221 10.66 -11.09 15.65
N ILE A 222 10.64 -10.06 14.79
CA ILE A 222 11.85 -9.35 14.37
C ILE A 222 12.28 -8.41 15.50
N ALA A 223 13.48 -8.63 16.04
CA ALA A 223 14.05 -7.73 17.05
C ALA A 223 14.30 -6.32 16.45
N PRO A 224 13.86 -5.24 17.13
CA PRO A 224 14.08 -3.88 16.65
C PRO A 224 15.54 -3.60 16.29
N GLY A 225 15.76 -2.96 15.14
CA GLY A 225 17.10 -2.60 14.64
C GLY A 225 17.92 -3.74 14.03
N THR A 226 17.45 -4.99 14.08
CA THR A 226 18.19 -6.14 13.50
C THR A 226 17.81 -6.43 12.05
N ASP A 227 16.55 -6.21 11.69
CA ASP A 227 15.99 -6.45 10.36
C ASP A 227 14.66 -5.69 10.20
N TRP A 228 14.05 -5.73 9.02
CA TRP A 228 12.72 -5.17 8.75
C TRP A 228 11.88 -6.07 7.85
N CYS A 229 10.58 -6.16 8.13
CA CYS A 229 9.64 -6.87 7.26
C CYS A 229 9.10 -5.93 6.19
N HIS A 230 9.24 -6.32 4.92
CA HIS A 230 8.72 -5.61 3.77
C HIS A 230 8.35 -6.61 2.67
N PHE A 231 7.70 -6.12 1.62
CA PHE A 231 7.20 -6.87 0.47
C PHE A 231 7.49 -6.10 -0.82
N SER A 232 7.07 -6.68 -1.95
CA SER A 232 7.36 -6.13 -3.27
C SER A 232 6.13 -6.21 -4.16
N ALA A 233 5.68 -5.07 -4.67
CA ALA A 233 4.65 -5.03 -5.70
C ALA A 233 5.30 -4.67 -7.04
N ARG A 234 4.98 -5.42 -8.10
CA ARG A 234 5.49 -5.13 -9.45
C ARG A 234 4.62 -4.06 -10.11
N VAL A 235 5.26 -3.00 -10.56
CA VAL A 235 4.65 -1.84 -11.19
C VAL A 235 5.05 -1.81 -12.67
N SER A 236 4.08 -1.78 -13.58
CA SER A 236 4.36 -1.57 -15.01
C SER A 236 4.82 -0.13 -15.23
N ARG A 237 5.96 0.08 -15.89
CA ARG A 237 6.46 1.42 -16.24
C ARG A 237 5.74 1.95 -17.47
N SER A 238 5.14 3.13 -17.34
CA SER A 238 4.66 3.91 -18.48
C SER A 238 5.81 4.31 -19.44
N SER A 239 5.47 4.77 -20.64
CA SER A 239 6.44 5.38 -21.57
C SER A 239 7.18 6.55 -20.91
N LEU A 240 6.46 7.42 -20.18
CA LEU A 240 7.05 8.52 -19.43
C LEU A 240 7.98 8.01 -18.32
N HIS A 241 7.59 6.99 -17.56
CA HIS A 241 8.47 6.42 -16.52
C HIS A 241 9.78 5.91 -17.10
N ARG A 242 9.74 5.28 -18.28
CA ARG A 242 10.95 4.81 -18.97
C ARG A 242 11.82 5.97 -19.45
N GLN A 243 11.20 7.01 -20.00
CA GLN A 243 11.91 8.22 -20.45
C GLN A 243 12.59 8.95 -19.28
N VAL A 244 11.93 9.05 -18.12
CA VAL A 244 12.45 9.84 -17.01
C VAL A 244 13.41 9.05 -16.11
N LYS A 245 13.15 7.78 -15.80
CA LYS A 245 14.01 6.99 -14.91
C LYS A 245 15.26 6.42 -15.60
N GLY A 246 15.42 6.61 -16.92
CA GLY A 246 16.54 6.09 -17.69
C GLY A 246 16.66 4.55 -17.66
N GLY A 247 15.55 3.85 -17.42
CA GLY A 247 15.51 2.40 -17.26
C GLY A 247 14.99 1.68 -18.51
N SER A 248 15.70 0.64 -18.96
CA SER A 248 15.32 -0.18 -20.12
C SER A 248 14.21 -1.20 -19.83
N LEU A 249 14.02 -1.58 -18.56
CA LEU A 249 13.00 -2.56 -18.16
C LEU A 249 11.60 -1.92 -18.16
N ALA A 250 10.61 -2.69 -18.63
CA ALA A 250 9.20 -2.28 -18.69
C ALA A 250 8.48 -2.30 -17.32
N TYR A 251 9.18 -2.62 -16.24
CA TYR A 251 8.62 -2.70 -14.89
C TYR A 251 9.63 -2.24 -13.83
N GLU A 252 9.12 -1.95 -12.65
CA GLU A 252 9.89 -1.79 -11.41
C GLU A 252 9.20 -2.46 -10.23
N ASP A 253 9.97 -2.73 -9.18
CA ASP A 253 9.43 -3.28 -7.94
C ASP A 253 9.33 -2.15 -6.90
N GLU A 254 8.12 -1.81 -6.46
CA GLU A 254 7.90 -0.95 -5.30
C GLU A 254 8.03 -1.80 -4.03
N LYS A 255 8.93 -1.40 -3.13
CA LYS A 255 9.07 -2.03 -1.81
C LYS A 255 8.19 -1.32 -0.81
N PHE A 256 7.41 -2.07 -0.05
CA PHE A 256 6.48 -1.53 0.93
C PHE A 256 6.40 -2.41 2.18
N SER A 257 6.03 -1.80 3.30
CA SER A 257 5.66 -2.47 4.55
C SER A 257 4.20 -2.13 4.83
N TYR A 258 3.44 -3.05 5.40
CA TYR A 258 2.03 -2.80 5.68
C TYR A 258 1.50 -3.55 6.89
N VAL A 259 0.37 -3.09 7.41
CA VAL A 259 -0.51 -3.82 8.32
C VAL A 259 -1.95 -3.61 7.86
N ALA A 260 -2.71 -4.70 7.81
CA ALA A 260 -4.14 -4.70 7.61
C ALA A 260 -4.78 -5.34 8.85
N ALA A 261 -5.51 -4.55 9.62
CA ALA A 261 -6.11 -4.96 10.88
C ALA A 261 -7.61 -4.72 10.87
N THR A 262 -8.38 -5.56 11.55
CA THR A 262 -9.84 -5.42 11.61
C THR A 262 -10.40 -5.92 12.94
N ARG A 263 -11.62 -5.46 13.28
CA ARG A 263 -12.45 -6.01 14.36
C ARG A 263 -13.38 -7.14 13.89
N LEU A 264 -13.35 -7.46 12.60
CA LEU A 264 -14.07 -8.58 12.02
C LEU A 264 -13.39 -9.92 12.39
N PRO A 265 -14.11 -11.04 12.30
CA PRO A 265 -13.47 -12.36 12.33
C PRO A 265 -12.41 -12.48 11.22
N VAL A 266 -11.20 -12.90 11.59
CA VAL A 266 -10.07 -13.06 10.66
C VAL A 266 -9.67 -14.53 10.54
N ALA A 267 -9.31 -14.94 9.33
CA ALA A 267 -8.67 -16.21 9.02
C ALA A 267 -7.27 -15.95 8.43
N PRO A 268 -6.29 -15.53 9.25
CA PRO A 268 -4.95 -15.27 8.75
C PRO A 268 -4.30 -16.54 8.20
N ALA A 269 -3.37 -16.35 7.26
CA ALA A 269 -2.55 -17.44 6.72
C ALA A 269 -1.83 -18.22 7.84
N PRO A 270 -1.58 -19.54 7.69
CA PRO A 270 -0.84 -20.31 8.70
C PRO A 270 0.59 -19.78 8.90
N ALA A 271 1.24 -19.42 7.80
CA ALA A 271 2.49 -18.70 7.76
C ALA A 271 2.52 -17.73 6.57
N ARG A 272 3.42 -16.75 6.63
CA ARG A 272 3.64 -15.75 5.59
C ARG A 272 5.09 -15.81 5.13
N VAL A 273 5.31 -15.86 3.82
CA VAL A 273 6.66 -15.75 3.25
C VAL A 273 7.17 -14.32 3.40
N VAL A 274 8.20 -14.10 4.21
CA VAL A 274 8.70 -12.76 4.55
C VAL A 274 9.95 -12.34 3.76
N ARG A 275 10.51 -13.22 2.91
CA ARG A 275 11.63 -12.93 2.01
C ARG A 275 11.43 -13.59 0.66
N LYS A 276 12.13 -13.11 -0.37
CA LYS A 276 12.16 -13.79 -1.67
C LYS A 276 12.60 -15.26 -1.48
N PRO A 277 11.78 -16.24 -1.92
CA PRO A 277 12.16 -17.65 -1.87
C PRO A 277 13.51 -17.90 -2.54
N GLN A 278 14.39 -18.67 -1.87
CA GLN A 278 15.69 -19.04 -2.42
C GLN A 278 15.59 -20.38 -3.14
N ILE A 279 15.48 -20.32 -4.47
CA ILE A 279 15.45 -21.52 -5.30
C ILE A 279 16.87 -22.04 -5.53
N ARG A 280 17.12 -23.29 -5.15
CA ARG A 280 18.39 -24.01 -5.37
C ARG A 280 18.12 -25.33 -6.11
N LYS A 281 19.19 -26.00 -6.56
CA LYS A 281 19.07 -27.31 -7.23
C LYS A 281 18.39 -28.32 -6.28
N GLY A 282 17.15 -28.66 -6.59
CA GLY A 282 16.37 -29.68 -5.86
C GLY A 282 15.73 -29.24 -4.55
N GLN A 283 15.82 -27.94 -4.18
CA GLN A 283 15.18 -27.41 -2.97
C GLN A 283 14.84 -25.93 -3.08
N VAL A 284 13.86 -25.48 -2.30
CA VAL A 284 13.51 -24.08 -2.09
C VAL A 284 13.60 -23.78 -0.59
N LEU A 285 14.26 -22.68 -0.22
CA LEU A 285 14.26 -22.19 1.16
C LEU A 285 13.27 -21.04 1.28
N LEU A 286 12.36 -21.15 2.25
CA LEU A 286 11.35 -20.16 2.58
C LEU A 286 11.64 -19.60 3.97
N ASP A 287 11.73 -18.28 4.09
CA ASP A 287 11.74 -17.60 5.38
C ASP A 287 10.29 -17.22 5.71
N LEU A 288 9.78 -17.77 6.81
CA LEU A 288 8.38 -17.74 7.20
C LEU A 288 8.21 -17.01 8.53
N CYS A 289 7.19 -16.16 8.60
CA CYS A 289 6.57 -15.76 9.87
C CYS A 289 5.38 -16.69 10.11
N GLU A 290 5.25 -17.28 11.29
CA GLU A 290 4.24 -18.32 11.60
C GLU A 290 3.21 -17.83 12.63
N LYS A 291 2.02 -18.45 12.64
CA LYS A 291 0.93 -18.13 13.58
C LYS A 291 1.34 -18.31 15.05
N ASP A 292 2.12 -19.34 15.35
CA ASP A 292 2.89 -19.39 16.61
C ASP A 292 4.06 -18.42 16.45
N PRO A 293 4.05 -17.26 17.15
CA PRO A 293 4.87 -16.12 16.78
C PRO A 293 6.36 -16.46 16.69
N GLY A 294 6.91 -16.44 15.48
CA GLY A 294 8.30 -16.80 15.23
C GLY A 294 8.69 -16.69 13.77
N LEU A 295 9.98 -16.44 13.55
CA LEU A 295 10.60 -16.55 12.24
C LEU A 295 11.28 -17.91 12.09
N ARG A 296 10.94 -18.64 11.04
CA ARG A 296 11.54 -19.94 10.73
C ARG A 296 11.95 -20.03 9.28
N ARG A 297 13.09 -20.66 9.04
CA ARG A 297 13.53 -21.04 7.70
C ARG A 297 13.12 -22.49 7.44
N THR A 298 12.29 -22.69 6.43
CA THR A 298 11.81 -24.01 6.00
C THR A 298 12.45 -24.40 4.67
N THR A 299 12.93 -25.65 4.57
CA THR A 299 13.49 -26.19 3.33
C THR A 299 12.52 -27.18 2.70
N VAL A 300 12.00 -26.83 1.53
CA VAL A 300 11.14 -27.70 0.72
C VAL A 300 11.98 -28.36 -0.37
N THR A 301 12.04 -29.69 -0.41
CA THR A 301 12.90 -30.44 -1.34
C THR A 301 12.07 -31.27 -2.31
N LYS A 302 12.68 -31.77 -3.40
CA LYS A 302 11.99 -32.61 -4.42
C LYS A 302 11.20 -33.80 -3.85
N ARG A 303 11.62 -34.37 -2.71
CA ARG A 303 10.89 -35.48 -2.05
C ARG A 303 9.51 -35.07 -1.52
N HIS A 304 9.24 -33.77 -1.38
CA HIS A 304 7.93 -33.26 -0.96
C HIS A 304 6.94 -33.11 -2.13
N GLY A 305 7.29 -33.57 -3.35
CA GLY A 305 6.36 -33.65 -4.48
C GLY A 305 5.70 -32.32 -4.83
N ASP A 306 4.39 -32.25 -4.69
CA ASP A 306 3.56 -31.09 -5.05
C ASP A 306 3.90 -29.85 -4.23
N LEU A 307 4.27 -30.05 -2.96
CA LEU A 307 4.73 -28.95 -2.11
C LEU A 307 6.02 -28.32 -2.66
N TYR A 308 6.90 -29.10 -3.30
CA TYR A 308 8.09 -28.56 -3.96
C TYR A 308 7.75 -27.77 -5.23
N ARG A 309 6.73 -28.20 -5.99
CA ARG A 309 6.21 -27.44 -7.13
C ARG A 309 5.64 -26.11 -6.64
N ALA A 310 4.75 -26.16 -5.67
CA ALA A 310 4.15 -24.98 -5.07
C ALA A 310 5.19 -24.02 -4.46
N ALA A 311 6.21 -24.54 -3.75
CA ALA A 311 7.29 -23.72 -3.19
C ALA A 311 8.09 -22.96 -4.26
N ARG A 312 8.22 -23.49 -5.47
CA ARG A 312 8.92 -22.81 -6.58
C ARG A 312 8.11 -21.67 -7.17
N ASP A 313 6.79 -21.78 -7.09
CA ASP A 313 5.84 -20.82 -7.64
C ASP A 313 5.37 -19.82 -6.56
N THR A 314 5.77 -20.02 -5.31
CA THR A 314 5.51 -19.12 -4.19
C THR A 314 6.29 -17.82 -4.38
N ASP A 315 5.59 -16.70 -4.18
CA ASP A 315 6.15 -15.37 -4.20
C ASP A 315 6.38 -14.81 -2.78
N TRP A 316 7.13 -13.71 -2.75
CA TRP A 316 7.38 -12.98 -1.52
C TRP A 316 6.11 -12.28 -1.04
N GLY A 317 5.61 -12.68 0.12
CA GLY A 317 4.35 -12.21 0.67
C GLY A 317 3.22 -13.22 0.55
N ASP A 318 3.44 -14.39 -0.05
CA ASP A 318 2.41 -15.41 -0.17
C ASP A 318 2.12 -16.13 1.16
N PRO A 319 0.89 -16.64 1.33
CA PRO A 319 0.56 -17.54 2.42
C PRO A 319 1.30 -18.87 2.23
N TRP A 320 1.69 -19.51 3.33
CA TRP A 320 2.33 -20.82 3.32
C TRP A 320 1.77 -21.74 4.43
N PRO A 321 1.54 -23.05 4.16
CA PRO A 321 1.50 -23.66 2.83
C PRO A 321 0.38 -23.03 1.97
N PRO A 322 0.45 -23.16 0.63
CA PRO A 322 -0.63 -22.70 -0.22
C PRO A 322 -1.92 -23.43 0.15
N HIS A 323 -3.06 -22.76 0.02
CA HIS A 323 -4.36 -23.38 0.23
C HIS A 323 -4.45 -24.62 -0.67
N ALA A 324 -4.97 -25.73 -0.14
CA ALA A 324 -5.29 -26.87 -0.99
C ALA A 324 -6.33 -26.38 -2.00
N GLU A 325 -6.03 -26.47 -3.31
CA GLU A 325 -7.03 -26.26 -4.34
C GLU A 325 -8.18 -27.24 -4.05
N ALA A 326 -9.36 -26.69 -3.75
CA ALA A 326 -10.57 -27.47 -3.51
C ALA A 326 -11.14 -28.02 -4.83
#